data_AF-A0A2G2LII5-F1
#
_entry.id   AF-A0A2G2LII5-F1
#
_cell.length_a   1.000
_cell.length_b   1.000
_cell.length_c   1.000
_cell.angle_alpha   90.00
_cell.angle_beta   90.00
_cell.angle_gamma   90.00
#
_symmetry.space_group_name_H-M   'P 1'
#
loop_
_entity.id
_entity.type
_entity.pdbx_description
1 polymer ?
#
loop_
_entity_poly.entity_id
_entity_poly.type
_entity_poly.pdbx_seq_one_letter_code
_entity_poly.pdbx_strand_id
1 'polypeptide(L)'
;MHKVFSFALGLFFLLASAGFAIANAQLRGAQAPQKPAQRTIALSDAQLEILRLREVTLAAKLYTDIAFSPQNMRKMRQDLPLSEDSFQAALKTLRLRFSACMESGFEARLDNALSAQILRKTIQSTQSASIPEPKKARSVMPAFKATDAYCAGRIQAWLASAIE
;
A
#
# COMPACT_ATOMS: atom_id res chain seq x y z
N MET A 1 45.39 23.67 51.87
CA MET A 1 46.84 23.96 51.73
C MET A 1 47.02 24.93 50.58
N HIS A 2 47.59 26.10 50.86
CA HIS A 2 47.96 27.12 49.88
C HIS A 2 49.08 26.62 48.95
N LYS A 3 49.06 27.06 47.69
CA LYS A 3 50.21 27.76 47.08
C LYS A 3 49.76 28.61 45.88
N VAL A 4 50.20 29.86 45.97
CA VAL A 4 50.10 31.01 45.07
C VAL A 4 51.28 30.99 44.09
N PHE A 5 51.16 31.71 42.96
CA PHE A 5 52.14 32.56 42.23
C PHE A 5 51.77 32.53 40.73
N SER A 6 51.15 33.53 40.09
CA SER A 6 51.38 34.99 39.92
C SER A 6 52.27 35.36 38.73
N PHE A 7 51.81 36.40 38.01
CA PHE A 7 52.44 37.27 36.99
C PHE A 7 52.46 36.76 35.54
N ALA A 8 52.16 37.53 34.48
CA ALA A 8 52.04 38.99 34.28
C ALA A 8 50.97 39.27 33.18
N LEU A 9 50.04 40.21 33.35
CA LEU A 9 50.11 41.66 33.09
C LEU A 9 50.27 42.05 31.60
N GLY A 10 49.29 42.77 31.08
CA GLY A 10 49.24 43.37 29.72
C GLY A 10 47.82 43.87 29.41
N LEU A 11 47.27 44.82 30.17
CA LEU A 11 47.29 46.29 29.94
C LEU A 11 46.15 46.76 29.00
N PHE A 12 45.15 47.45 29.60
CA PHE A 12 44.41 48.65 29.13
C PHE A 12 43.74 48.61 27.73
N PHE A 13 42.54 49.15 27.44
CA PHE A 13 41.55 49.99 28.12
C PHE A 13 40.35 50.09 27.13
N LEU A 14 39.21 50.59 27.63
CA LEU A 14 38.12 51.29 26.92
C LEU A 14 37.05 50.50 26.13
N LEU A 15 35.89 50.41 26.77
CA LEU A 15 34.66 51.11 26.36
C LEU A 15 34.48 51.35 24.85
N ALA A 16 33.57 50.58 24.25
CA ALA A 16 32.89 51.01 23.02
C ALA A 16 31.48 50.40 22.95
N SER A 17 30.57 50.94 23.76
CA SER A 17 29.17 51.05 23.39
C SER A 17 29.04 52.28 22.48
N ALA A 18 28.98 52.07 21.16
CA ALA A 18 28.44 53.03 20.21
C ALA A 18 28.06 52.29 18.94
N GLY A 19 26.79 52.43 18.56
CA GLY A 19 26.24 51.86 17.36
C GLY A 19 26.96 52.36 16.11
N PHE A 20 27.16 51.43 15.16
CA PHE A 20 27.36 51.76 13.76
C PHE A 20 26.43 50.89 12.94
N ALA A 21 25.28 51.45 12.60
CA ALA A 21 24.60 51.10 11.38
C ALA A 21 25.40 51.71 10.23
N ILE A 22 26.16 50.93 9.45
CA ILE A 22 26.34 51.11 7.99
C ILE A 22 26.76 49.76 7.36
N ALA A 23 26.22 49.50 6.16
CA ALA A 23 26.68 48.55 5.14
C ALA A 23 26.22 47.09 5.27
N ASN A 24 24.92 46.89 5.13
CA ASN A 24 24.33 45.62 4.72
C ASN A 24 24.57 45.42 3.21
N ALA A 25 25.82 45.12 2.84
CA ALA A 25 26.23 44.91 1.46
C ALA A 25 27.21 43.74 1.38
N GLN A 26 26.72 42.51 1.55
CA GLN A 26 27.14 41.31 0.83
C GLN A 26 26.35 40.10 1.37
N LEU A 27 26.10 39.12 0.49
CA LEU A 27 25.30 37.90 0.70
C LEU A 27 23.80 37.99 0.40
N ARG A 28 23.42 38.68 -0.69
CA ARG A 28 22.36 38.14 -1.56
C ARG A 28 22.95 36.98 -2.35
N GLY A 29 22.74 35.77 -1.86
CA GLY A 29 23.15 34.55 -2.54
C GLY A 29 22.83 33.25 -1.80
N ALA A 30 21.88 33.27 -0.85
CA ALA A 30 21.32 32.04 -0.33
C ALA A 30 20.39 31.46 -1.42
N GLN A 31 20.96 30.65 -2.32
CA GLN A 31 20.18 29.77 -3.18
C GLN A 31 19.28 28.93 -2.27
N ALA A 32 17.98 29.13 -2.39
CA ALA A 32 16.99 28.25 -1.77
C ALA A 32 17.35 26.80 -2.16
N PRO A 33 17.28 25.82 -1.23
CA PRO A 33 17.55 24.43 -1.57
C PRO A 33 16.67 24.06 -2.77
N GLN A 34 17.31 23.72 -3.89
CA GLN A 34 16.61 23.29 -5.10
C GLN A 34 15.73 22.11 -4.71
N LYS A 35 14.42 22.34 -4.74
CA LYS A 35 13.39 21.32 -4.57
C LYS A 35 13.76 20.17 -5.53
N PRO A 36 13.97 18.93 -5.05
CA PRO A 36 14.42 17.86 -5.93
C PRO A 36 13.42 17.76 -7.07
N ALA A 37 13.90 18.02 -8.29
CA ALA A 37 13.10 17.93 -9.49
C ALA A 37 12.54 16.51 -9.53
N GLN A 38 11.23 16.40 -9.31
CA GLN A 38 10.53 15.13 -9.26
C GLN A 38 10.54 14.57 -10.69
N ARG A 39 11.60 13.83 -11.02
CA ARG A 39 11.75 13.18 -12.33
C ARG A 39 10.61 12.20 -12.48
N THR A 40 9.63 12.57 -13.29
CA THR A 40 8.53 11.70 -13.65
C THR A 40 9.08 10.79 -14.74
N ILE A 41 9.42 9.55 -14.38
CA ILE A 41 9.82 8.55 -15.37
C ILE A 41 8.54 8.06 -16.03
N ALA A 42 8.35 8.39 -17.31
CA ALA A 42 7.29 7.82 -18.12
C ALA A 42 7.62 6.33 -18.34
N LEU A 43 6.71 5.45 -17.94
CA LEU A 43 6.81 4.02 -18.21
C LEU A 43 6.36 3.75 -19.66
N SER A 44 6.97 2.74 -20.31
CA SER A 44 6.46 2.25 -21.59
C SER A 44 5.15 1.47 -21.40
N ASP A 45 4.39 1.28 -22.48
CA ASP A 45 3.14 0.51 -22.45
C ASP A 45 3.35 -0.92 -21.92
N ALA A 46 4.44 -1.57 -22.31
CA ALA A 46 4.81 -2.89 -21.79
C ALA A 46 5.08 -2.88 -20.28
N GLN A 47 5.74 -1.83 -19.76
CA GLN A 47 5.99 -1.68 -18.33
C GLN A 47 4.70 -1.40 -17.55
N LEU A 48 3.79 -0.61 -18.13
CA LEU A 48 2.47 -0.35 -17.56
C LEU A 48 1.63 -1.63 -17.49
N GLU A 49 1.69 -2.47 -18.53
CA GLU A 49 0.95 -3.73 -18.55
C GLU A 49 1.48 -4.74 -17.52
N ILE A 50 2.81 -4.89 -17.42
CA ILE A 50 3.43 -5.72 -16.37
C ILE A 50 3.00 -5.24 -14.98
N LEU A 51 3.00 -3.92 -14.76
CA LEU A 51 2.56 -3.34 -13.49
C LEU A 51 1.08 -3.61 -13.23
N ARG A 52 0.22 -3.47 -14.25
CA ARG A 52 -1.22 -3.77 -14.15
C ARG A 52 -1.44 -5.22 -13.73
N LEU A 53 -0.84 -6.17 -14.43
CA LEU A 53 -0.96 -7.60 -14.11
C LEU A 53 -0.52 -7.89 -12.67
N ARG A 54 0.63 -7.35 -12.25
CA ARG A 54 1.10 -7.48 -10.87
C ARG A 54 0.09 -6.96 -9.85
N GLU A 55 -0.48 -5.78 -10.09
CA GLU A 55 -1.47 -5.16 -9.19
C GLU A 55 -2.77 -5.99 -9.14
N VAL A 56 -3.21 -6.53 -10.28
CA VAL A 56 -4.36 -7.45 -10.39
C VAL A 56 -4.12 -8.73 -9.58
N THR A 57 -2.99 -9.41 -9.79
CA THR A 57 -2.64 -10.64 -9.07
C THR A 57 -2.59 -10.39 -7.56
N LEU A 58 -2.02 -9.27 -7.11
CA LEU A 58 -1.97 -8.91 -5.70
C LEU A 58 -3.36 -8.62 -5.12
N ALA A 59 -4.22 -7.91 -5.85
CA ALA A 59 -5.59 -7.65 -5.42
C ALA A 59 -6.40 -8.95 -5.29
N ALA A 60 -6.29 -9.83 -6.28
CA ALA A 60 -6.96 -11.15 -6.29
C ALA A 60 -6.51 -12.01 -5.10
N LYS A 61 -5.20 -12.06 -4.83
CA LYS A 61 -4.65 -12.77 -3.68
C LYS A 61 -5.17 -12.21 -2.35
N LEU A 62 -5.06 -10.89 -2.15
CA LEU A 62 -5.53 -10.25 -0.92
C LEU A 62 -7.02 -10.49 -0.68
N TYR A 63 -7.84 -10.40 -1.72
CA TYR A 63 -9.27 -10.67 -1.59
C TYR A 63 -9.54 -12.14 -1.26
N THR A 64 -8.84 -13.05 -1.92
CA THR A 64 -8.93 -14.50 -1.63
C THR A 64 -8.56 -14.77 -0.17
N ASP A 65 -7.52 -14.14 0.36
CA ASP A 65 -7.11 -14.32 1.75
C ASP A 65 -8.21 -13.84 2.73
N ILE A 66 -8.94 -12.77 2.41
CA ILE A 66 -10.12 -12.33 3.19
C ILE A 66 -11.25 -13.36 3.06
N ALA A 67 -11.60 -13.74 1.84
CA ALA A 67 -12.72 -14.64 1.55
C ALA A 67 -12.53 -16.01 2.25
N PHE A 68 -11.28 -16.45 2.37
CA PHE A 68 -10.89 -17.69 3.06
C PHE A 68 -10.26 -17.44 4.44
N SER A 69 -10.57 -16.32 5.08
CA SER A 69 -10.18 -16.09 6.47
C SER A 69 -10.81 -17.13 7.41
N PRO A 70 -10.22 -17.43 8.59
CA PRO A 70 -10.77 -18.44 9.51
C PRO A 70 -12.24 -18.23 9.87
N GLN A 71 -12.68 -16.98 10.01
CA GLN A 71 -14.07 -16.67 10.30
C GLN A 71 -15.00 -17.01 9.12
N ASN A 72 -14.58 -16.70 7.89
CA ASN A 72 -15.37 -16.99 6.69
C ASN A 72 -15.37 -18.48 6.36
N MET A 73 -14.26 -19.19 6.59
CA MET A 73 -14.22 -20.65 6.45
C MET A 73 -15.15 -21.34 7.45
N ARG A 74 -15.23 -20.86 8.70
CA ARG A 74 -16.22 -21.36 9.67
C ARG A 74 -17.66 -21.17 9.18
N LYS A 75 -17.98 -20.03 8.58
CA LYS A 75 -19.31 -19.80 7.99
C LYS A 75 -19.56 -20.71 6.80
N MET A 76 -18.58 -20.87 5.90
CA MET A 76 -18.68 -21.78 4.76
C MET A 76 -18.92 -23.23 5.19
N ARG A 77 -18.33 -23.63 6.33
CA ARG A 77 -18.52 -24.97 6.91
C ARG A 77 -19.92 -25.22 7.44
N GLN A 78 -20.68 -24.18 7.83
CA GLN A 78 -21.86 -24.32 8.70
C GLN A 78 -22.97 -25.24 8.14
N ASP A 79 -23.01 -25.50 6.84
CA ASP A 79 -24.06 -26.32 6.21
C ASP A 79 -23.51 -27.42 5.26
N LEU A 80 -22.23 -27.78 5.38
CA LEU A 80 -21.61 -28.78 4.50
C LEU A 80 -21.56 -30.18 5.17
N PRO A 81 -22.02 -31.25 4.50
CA PRO A 81 -21.97 -32.62 5.03
C PRO A 81 -20.58 -33.27 4.79
N LEU A 82 -19.50 -32.57 5.16
CA LEU A 82 -18.12 -33.02 4.97
C LEU A 82 -17.44 -33.32 6.31
N SER A 83 -16.58 -34.34 6.34
CA SER A 83 -15.61 -34.50 7.44
C SER A 83 -14.64 -33.32 7.48
N GLU A 84 -13.95 -33.10 8.59
CA GLU A 84 -12.97 -32.02 8.69
C GLU A 84 -11.83 -32.20 7.67
N ASP A 85 -11.33 -33.43 7.50
CA ASP A 85 -10.25 -33.73 6.55
C ASP A 85 -10.69 -33.48 5.09
N SER A 86 -11.89 -33.92 4.72
CA SER A 86 -12.44 -33.67 3.38
C SER A 86 -12.70 -32.19 3.15
N PHE A 87 -13.16 -31.46 4.16
CA PHE A 87 -13.35 -30.01 4.09
C PHE A 87 -12.03 -29.27 3.89
N GLN A 88 -10.98 -29.62 4.65
CA GLN A 88 -9.64 -29.03 4.50
C GLN A 88 -9.02 -29.35 3.14
N ALA A 89 -9.23 -30.56 2.60
CA ALA A 89 -8.80 -30.92 1.26
C ALA A 89 -9.53 -30.09 0.19
N ALA A 90 -10.86 -29.98 0.30
CA ALA A 90 -11.68 -29.17 -0.61
C ALA A 90 -11.30 -27.69 -0.58
N LEU A 91 -11.00 -27.13 0.60
CA LEU A 91 -10.58 -25.74 0.77
C LEU A 91 -9.30 -25.40 -0.01
N LYS A 92 -8.32 -26.32 -0.08
CA LYS A 92 -7.08 -26.09 -0.85
C LYS A 92 -7.39 -25.87 -2.33
N THR A 93 -8.20 -26.75 -2.91
CA THR A 93 -8.62 -26.67 -4.32
C THR A 93 -9.51 -25.46 -4.57
N LEU A 94 -10.47 -25.21 -3.67
CA LEU A 94 -11.41 -24.11 -3.78
C LEU A 94 -10.70 -22.75 -3.75
N ARG A 95 -9.71 -22.57 -2.85
CA ARG A 95 -8.93 -21.33 -2.76
C ARG A 95 -8.16 -21.04 -4.05
N LEU A 96 -7.57 -22.06 -4.68
CA LEU A 96 -6.87 -21.92 -5.96
C LEU A 96 -7.83 -21.50 -7.08
N ARG A 97 -8.98 -22.19 -7.19
CA ARG A 97 -10.02 -21.88 -8.20
C ARG A 97 -10.61 -20.48 -8.01
N PHE A 98 -10.85 -20.09 -6.77
CA PHE A 98 -11.37 -18.77 -6.44
C PHE A 98 -10.34 -17.68 -6.77
N SER A 99 -9.07 -17.86 -6.38
CA SER A 99 -8.00 -16.91 -6.71
C SER A 99 -7.87 -16.70 -8.22
N ALA A 100 -7.84 -17.78 -9.01
CA ALA A 100 -7.77 -17.69 -10.46
C ALA A 100 -8.99 -16.98 -11.06
N CYS A 101 -10.19 -17.24 -10.52
CA CYS A 101 -11.40 -16.53 -10.95
C CYS A 101 -11.32 -15.03 -10.68
N MET A 102 -10.88 -14.65 -9.47
CA MET A 102 -10.76 -13.24 -9.10
C MET A 102 -9.74 -12.54 -9.98
N GLU A 103 -8.59 -13.17 -10.23
CA GLU A 103 -7.54 -12.65 -11.10
C GLU A 103 -8.05 -12.41 -12.51
N SER A 104 -8.57 -13.42 -13.19
CA SER A 104 -9.12 -13.27 -14.55
C SER A 104 -10.31 -12.30 -14.59
N GLY A 105 -11.15 -12.29 -13.57
CA GLY A 105 -12.31 -11.41 -13.49
C GLY A 105 -11.92 -9.94 -13.30
N PHE A 106 -10.87 -9.66 -12.53
CA PHE A 106 -10.28 -8.33 -12.40
C PHE A 106 -9.53 -7.92 -13.66
N GLU A 107 -8.75 -8.83 -14.24
CA GLU A 107 -8.03 -8.58 -15.49
C GLU A 107 -8.98 -8.16 -16.62
N ALA A 108 -10.12 -8.84 -16.74
CA ALA A 108 -11.14 -8.54 -17.75
C ALA A 108 -11.91 -7.23 -17.52
N ARG A 109 -11.87 -6.66 -16.30
CA ARG A 109 -12.67 -5.48 -15.93
C ARG A 109 -11.83 -4.26 -15.55
N LEU A 110 -10.52 -4.41 -15.38
CA LEU A 110 -9.60 -3.33 -15.03
C LEU A 110 -8.66 -3.08 -16.21
N ASP A 111 -8.85 -1.92 -16.80
CA ASP A 111 -8.27 -1.48 -18.07
C ASP A 111 -6.85 -0.93 -17.98
N ASN A 112 -6.39 -0.54 -16.78
CA ASN A 112 -5.08 0.08 -16.60
C ASN A 112 -4.47 -0.17 -15.20
N ALA A 113 -3.17 0.10 -15.08
CA ALA A 113 -2.42 -0.12 -13.84
C ALA A 113 -2.92 0.71 -12.65
N LEU A 114 -3.42 1.92 -12.89
CA LEU A 114 -3.95 2.78 -11.83
C LEU A 114 -5.24 2.20 -11.25
N SER A 115 -6.16 1.75 -12.10
CA SER A 115 -7.40 1.07 -11.70
C SER A 115 -7.11 -0.16 -10.85
N ALA A 116 -6.17 -1.01 -11.28
CA ALA A 116 -5.73 -2.19 -10.54
C ALA A 116 -5.11 -1.85 -9.17
N GLN A 117 -4.25 -0.83 -9.13
CA GLN A 117 -3.66 -0.38 -7.87
C GLN A 117 -4.70 0.21 -6.91
N ILE A 118 -5.65 1.00 -7.42
CA ILE A 118 -6.75 1.56 -6.61
C ILE A 118 -7.52 0.41 -5.97
N LEU A 119 -7.90 -0.61 -6.75
CA LEU A 119 -8.62 -1.77 -6.22
C LEU A 119 -7.84 -2.44 -5.08
N ARG A 120 -6.55 -2.74 -5.29
CA ARG A 120 -5.72 -3.35 -4.25
C ARG A 120 -5.72 -2.51 -2.97
N LYS A 121 -5.49 -1.20 -3.10
CA LYS A 121 -5.43 -0.29 -1.94
C LYS A 121 -6.79 -0.17 -1.25
N THR A 122 -7.90 -0.18 -1.98
CA THR A 122 -9.23 -0.22 -1.40
C THR A 122 -9.45 -1.51 -0.59
N ILE A 123 -9.05 -2.67 -1.12
CA ILE A 123 -9.12 -3.93 -0.36
C ILE A 123 -8.25 -3.84 0.91
N GLN A 124 -7.01 -3.34 0.79
CA GLN A 124 -6.12 -3.19 1.94
C GLN A 124 -6.67 -2.21 3.00
N SER A 125 -7.32 -1.12 2.62
CA SER A 125 -7.93 -0.18 3.56
C SER A 125 -9.06 -0.80 4.38
N THR A 126 -9.77 -1.80 3.83
CA THR A 126 -10.81 -2.51 4.59
C THR A 126 -10.21 -3.45 5.65
N GLN A 127 -8.96 -3.90 5.46
CA GLN A 127 -8.27 -4.79 6.38
C GLN A 127 -7.42 -4.05 7.42
N SER A 128 -6.95 -2.84 7.09
CA SER A 128 -5.99 -2.11 7.90
C SER A 128 -6.35 -0.64 8.03
N ALA A 129 -6.58 -0.20 9.27
CA ALA A 129 -6.87 1.20 9.58
C ALA A 129 -5.73 2.17 9.21
N SER A 130 -4.50 1.68 8.98
CA SER A 130 -3.35 2.51 8.59
C SER A 130 -3.31 2.83 7.09
N ILE A 131 -4.09 2.12 6.27
CA ILE A 131 -4.19 2.36 4.83
C ILE A 131 -5.50 3.11 4.58
N PRO A 132 -5.47 4.41 4.27
CA PRO A 132 -6.70 5.14 3.97
C PRO A 132 -7.30 4.67 2.65
N GLU A 133 -8.62 4.69 2.56
CA GLU A 133 -9.33 4.39 1.31
C GLU A 133 -8.91 5.39 0.21
N PRO A 134 -8.55 4.92 -1.00
CA PRO A 134 -8.21 5.80 -2.10
C PRO A 134 -9.37 6.71 -2.53
N LYS A 135 -9.10 7.97 -2.86
CA LYS A 135 -10.13 8.95 -3.34
C LYS A 135 -10.98 8.45 -4.51
N LYS A 136 -10.44 7.56 -5.35
CA LYS A 136 -11.10 7.00 -6.53
C LYS A 136 -11.62 5.57 -6.33
N ALA A 137 -11.73 5.08 -5.10
CA ALA A 137 -12.24 3.73 -4.82
C ALA A 137 -13.59 3.47 -5.51
N ARG A 138 -14.51 4.44 -5.46
CA ARG A 138 -15.83 4.35 -6.10
C ARG A 138 -15.80 4.04 -7.60
N SER A 139 -14.74 4.41 -8.32
CA SER A 139 -14.65 4.13 -9.77
C SER A 139 -14.31 2.68 -10.08
N VAL A 140 -13.68 1.94 -9.15
CA VAL A 140 -13.32 0.53 -9.35
C VAL A 140 -14.26 -0.45 -8.64
N MET A 141 -15.12 0.05 -7.74
CA MET A 141 -16.10 -0.78 -7.01
C MET A 141 -17.09 -1.53 -7.91
N PRO A 142 -17.61 -1.00 -9.03
CA PRO A 142 -18.50 -1.76 -9.90
C PRO A 142 -17.83 -3.00 -10.50
N ALA A 143 -16.59 -2.85 -10.98
CA ALA A 143 -15.79 -3.96 -11.48
C ALA A 143 -15.54 -5.01 -10.39
N PHE A 144 -15.18 -4.57 -9.19
CA PHE A 144 -15.01 -5.44 -8.02
C PHE A 144 -16.27 -6.23 -7.69
N LYS A 145 -17.42 -5.56 -7.51
CA LYS A 145 -18.70 -6.20 -7.16
C LYS A 145 -19.14 -7.21 -8.22
N ALA A 146 -18.95 -6.89 -9.49
CA ALA A 146 -19.30 -7.80 -10.59
C ALA A 146 -18.42 -9.06 -10.58
N THR A 147 -17.11 -8.92 -10.37
CA THR A 147 -16.19 -10.06 -10.25
C THR A 147 -16.50 -10.90 -9.02
N ASP A 148 -16.71 -10.26 -7.86
CA ASP A 148 -17.04 -10.95 -6.62
C ASP A 148 -18.33 -11.77 -6.75
N ALA A 149 -19.43 -11.15 -7.20
CA ALA A 149 -20.70 -11.84 -7.40
C ALA A 149 -20.55 -13.05 -8.35
N TYR A 150 -19.80 -12.89 -9.44
CA TYR A 150 -19.54 -13.96 -10.38
C TYR A 150 -18.73 -15.10 -9.76
N CYS A 151 -17.61 -14.80 -9.09
CA CYS A 151 -16.75 -15.84 -8.51
C CYS A 151 -17.37 -16.52 -7.30
N ALA A 152 -18.03 -15.76 -6.42
CA ALA A 152 -18.73 -16.29 -5.25
C ALA A 152 -19.89 -17.21 -5.63
N GLY A 153 -20.64 -16.87 -6.68
CA GLY A 153 -21.74 -17.71 -7.19
C GLY A 153 -21.30 -19.11 -7.66
N ARG A 154 -20.00 -19.32 -7.94
CA ARG A 154 -19.46 -20.61 -8.36
C ARG A 154 -18.91 -21.48 -7.23
N ILE A 155 -18.81 -20.94 -6.01
CA ILE A 155 -18.24 -21.67 -4.86
C ILE A 155 -18.99 -22.98 -4.63
N GLN A 156 -20.33 -22.97 -4.70
CA GLN A 156 -21.14 -24.17 -4.48
C GLN A 156 -20.89 -25.24 -5.55
N ALA A 157 -20.80 -24.84 -6.82
CA ALA A 157 -20.48 -25.78 -7.90
C ALA A 157 -19.09 -26.40 -7.74
N TRP A 158 -18.10 -25.62 -7.30
CA TRP A 158 -16.75 -26.14 -7.03
C TRP A 158 -16.67 -27.04 -5.81
N LEU A 159 -17.42 -26.72 -4.75
CA LEU A 159 -17.53 -27.57 -3.57
C LEU A 159 -18.16 -28.90 -3.94
N ALA A 160 -19.26 -28.92 -4.69
CA ALA A 160 -19.92 -30.16 -5.14
C ALA A 160 -18.94 -31.07 -5.91
N SER A 161 -18.15 -30.49 -6.84
CA SER A 161 -17.15 -31.24 -7.60
C SER A 161 -15.95 -31.77 -6.78
N ALA A 162 -15.86 -31.40 -5.50
CA ALA A 162 -14.82 -31.88 -4.59
C ALA A 162 -15.31 -32.99 -3.65
N ILE A 163 -16.61 -33.32 -3.69
CA ILE A 163 -17.26 -34.39 -2.91
C ILE A 163 -17.32 -35.70 -3.71
N GLU A 164 -17.27 -35.62 -5.04
CA GLU A 164 -17.15 -36.75 -5.98
C GLU A 164 -15.73 -37.32 -6.04
#